data_AF-C7D5W6-F1
#
_entry.id   AF-C7D5W6-F1
#
_cell.length_a   1.000
_cell.length_b   1.000
_cell.length_c   1.000
_cell.angle_alpha   90.00
_cell.angle_beta   90.00
_cell.angle_gamma   90.00
#
_symmetry.space_group_name_H-M   'P 1'
#
loop_
_entity.id
_entity.type
_entity.pdbx_description
1 polymer ?
#
loop_
_entity_poly.entity_id
_entity_poly.type
_entity_poly.pdbx_seq_one_letter_code
_entity_poly.pdbx_strand_id
1 'polypeptide(L)'
;MFAIRRRHGYLKPTEYTESWPMNWITNYVRPRINSIFSRRDVPENLWTKCDECGTMLFHRELSDNLNVCTHCGHHMRIAPRDRFHGLFDNGIFVEIDVPAPLADPLHFKDQKKYPDRLKAAQKNTGEQDAMLVAEGEIGRTPIVACAQDFSFMGGSMSMYVGNAIVAAAERAVEMGRPLVLFSAAGGARMQEGIMGLMQMPRTTIAIEMLKEAGLPYIVVLTHPTTGGVTASYAMLGDVQIAEPNAMICFAGARVIEQTIREKLPEGFQRAEYLLDHGMLDRVTSRTELRDELVTIVRILMDMPPAIKGDLPPPSANETDNAEAAEPSE
;
A
#
# COMPACT_ATOMS: atom_id res chain seq x y z
N MET A 1 84.57 -20.06 13.07
CA MET A 1 85.82 -19.32 12.79
C MET A 1 85.49 -17.84 12.85
N PHE A 2 86.13 -17.08 13.76
CA PHE A 2 86.04 -15.61 14.01
C PHE A 2 84.65 -15.07 14.39
N ALA A 3 84.26 -14.76 15.64
CA ALA A 3 84.88 -14.15 16.83
C ALA A 3 84.93 -12.60 16.81
N ILE A 4 84.36 -12.02 17.88
CA ILE A 4 84.70 -10.73 18.56
C ILE A 4 84.00 -9.48 17.96
N ARG A 5 83.23 -8.66 18.71
CA ARG A 5 83.71 -7.78 19.79
C ARG A 5 82.58 -7.18 20.67
N ARG A 6 82.87 -7.05 21.96
CA ARG A 6 82.12 -6.36 23.03
C ARG A 6 82.36 -4.84 23.03
N ARG A 7 81.43 -4.07 23.66
CA ARG A 7 81.57 -3.06 24.75
C ARG A 7 80.44 -1.99 24.62
N HIS A 8 79.52 -1.80 25.57
CA HIS A 8 79.56 -1.19 26.92
C HIS A 8 79.78 0.34 27.00
N GLY A 9 78.79 1.02 27.60
CA GLY A 9 78.86 2.35 28.25
C GLY A 9 78.67 3.55 27.30
N TYR A 10 77.99 4.66 27.63
CA TYR A 10 77.74 5.31 28.92
C TYR A 10 76.57 6.31 28.84
N LEU A 11 76.06 6.61 30.04
CA LEU A 11 75.04 7.58 30.47
C LEU A 11 75.26 9.04 29.99
N LYS A 12 74.20 9.82 29.78
CA LYS A 12 73.63 10.74 30.79
C LYS A 12 72.42 11.57 30.30
N PRO A 13 71.57 12.04 31.23
CA PRO A 13 70.31 12.75 30.99
C PRO A 13 70.48 14.27 31.07
N THR A 14 69.59 15.02 30.42
CA THR A 14 69.26 16.41 30.78
C THR A 14 67.78 16.66 30.54
N GLU A 15 67.06 16.79 31.65
CA GLU A 15 65.72 17.37 31.77
C GLU A 15 65.76 18.86 31.38
N TYR A 16 64.69 19.34 30.73
CA TYR A 16 64.11 20.66 31.01
C TYR A 16 62.59 20.58 30.78
N THR A 17 61.91 20.51 31.92
CA THR A 17 60.58 21.01 32.31
C THR A 17 59.64 21.60 31.24
N GLU A 18 58.37 21.18 31.21
CA GLU A 18 57.24 21.97 31.74
C GLU A 18 55.86 21.32 31.52
N SER A 19 55.08 21.35 32.61
CA SER A 19 53.61 21.46 32.70
C SER A 19 52.68 20.55 31.87
N TRP A 20 51.92 19.73 32.59
CA TRP A 20 50.61 19.22 32.18
C TRP A 20 49.62 20.35 31.91
N PRO A 21 48.82 20.20 30.85
CA PRO A 21 47.38 20.45 30.94
C PRO A 21 46.58 19.18 30.66
N MET A 22 45.54 18.98 31.48
CA MET A 22 44.47 18.00 31.29
C MET A 22 43.91 18.04 29.87
N ASN A 23 43.79 16.87 29.23
CA ASN A 23 42.95 16.70 28.05
C ASN A 23 41.58 16.17 28.48
N TRP A 24 40.54 16.90 28.09
CA TRP A 24 39.22 16.98 28.72
C TRP A 24 38.13 16.34 27.84
N ILE A 25 38.43 15.25 27.14
CA ILE A 25 37.45 14.52 26.34
C ILE A 25 37.45 13.02 26.66
N THR A 26 36.54 12.68 27.58
CA THR A 26 35.62 11.54 27.56
C THR A 26 36.11 10.21 26.99
N ASN A 27 36.44 9.29 27.91
CA ASN A 27 36.28 7.85 27.72
C ASN A 27 34.80 7.52 27.46
N TYR A 28 34.35 7.63 26.20
CA TYR A 28 33.05 7.10 25.78
C TYR A 28 33.23 5.64 25.40
N VAL A 29 33.04 4.76 26.39
CA VAL A 29 32.95 3.31 26.18
C VAL A 29 31.68 3.04 25.38
N ARG A 30 31.82 2.62 24.12
CA ARG A 30 30.68 2.16 23.30
C ARG A 30 30.03 0.95 23.97
N PRO A 31 28.71 0.97 24.27
CA PRO A 31 28.01 -0.23 24.66
C PRO A 31 28.03 -1.22 23.49
N ARG A 32 28.56 -2.44 23.70
CA ARG A 32 28.35 -3.55 22.77
C ARG A 32 26.89 -3.97 22.87
N ILE A 33 26.06 -3.40 22.01
CA ILE A 33 24.74 -3.94 21.73
C ILE A 33 24.96 -5.17 20.86
N ASN A 34 24.67 -6.36 21.40
CA ASN A 34 24.48 -7.56 20.60
C ASN A 34 23.20 -7.37 19.79
N SER A 35 23.34 -6.87 18.56
CA SER A 35 22.25 -6.79 17.60
C SER A 35 21.84 -8.21 17.19
N ILE A 36 20.72 -8.68 17.73
CA ILE A 36 19.95 -9.78 17.14
C ILE A 36 19.48 -9.27 15.77
N PHE A 37 20.09 -9.80 14.72
CA PHE A 37 19.92 -9.41 13.34
C PHE A 37 18.48 -9.65 12.87
N SER A 38 17.70 -8.58 12.71
CA SER A 38 16.81 -8.46 11.56
C SER A 38 17.63 -7.81 10.45
N ARG A 39 17.99 -8.58 9.42
CA ARG A 39 18.49 -8.00 8.17
C ARG A 39 17.31 -7.26 7.55
N ARG A 40 17.22 -5.95 7.82
CA ARG A 40 16.45 -5.03 6.98
C ARG A 40 17.21 -4.99 5.64
N ASP A 41 16.64 -5.59 4.60
CA ASP A 41 17.18 -5.50 3.25
C ASP A 41 17.20 -4.02 2.85
N VAL A 42 18.39 -3.44 2.82
CA VAL A 42 18.60 -2.08 2.32
C VAL A 42 18.61 -2.17 0.80
N PRO A 43 17.68 -1.51 0.08
CA PRO A 43 17.69 -1.52 -1.37
C PRO A 43 19.03 -1.01 -1.93
N GLU A 44 19.53 -1.63 -3.00
CA GLU A 44 20.81 -1.24 -3.62
C GLU A 44 20.82 0.23 -4.09
N ASN A 45 19.65 0.79 -4.38
CA ASN A 45 19.46 2.20 -4.73
C ASN A 45 18.65 2.92 -3.64
N LEU A 46 19.33 3.77 -2.86
CA LEU A 46 18.71 4.62 -1.84
C LEU A 46 17.81 5.72 -2.41
N TRP A 47 17.87 5.93 -3.72
CA TRP A 47 17.18 7.01 -4.44
C TRP A 47 16.30 6.45 -5.55
N THR A 48 15.09 7.00 -5.64
CA THR A 48 14.12 6.70 -6.69
C THR A 48 13.88 7.96 -7.51
N LYS A 49 13.94 7.87 -8.84
CA LYS A 49 13.62 8.99 -9.72
C LYS A 49 12.10 9.08 -9.89
N CYS A 50 11.53 10.27 -9.72
CA CYS A 50 10.12 10.52 -10.05
C CYS A 50 9.92 10.48 -11.58
N ASP A 51 8.95 9.69 -12.05
CA ASP A 51 8.66 9.54 -13.48
C ASP A 51 8.08 10.81 -14.12
N GLU A 52 7.45 11.68 -13.32
CA GLU A 52 6.80 12.91 -13.79
C GLU A 52 7.77 14.11 -13.81
N CYS A 53 8.37 14.45 -12.67
CA CYS A 53 9.21 15.65 -12.54
C CYS A 53 10.72 15.38 -12.63
N GLY A 54 11.14 14.11 -12.62
CA GLY A 54 12.55 13.71 -12.69
C GLY A 54 13.37 13.91 -11.41
N THR A 55 12.79 14.49 -10.35
CA THR A 55 13.45 14.67 -9.05
C THR A 55 13.86 13.32 -8.45
N MET A 56 15.07 13.26 -7.88
CA MET A 56 15.55 12.10 -7.12
C MET A 56 15.02 12.18 -5.69
N LEU A 57 14.28 11.16 -5.27
CA LEU A 57 13.64 11.08 -3.96
C LEU A 57 14.33 10.00 -3.13
N PHE A 58 14.59 10.28 -1.86
CA PHE A 58 15.15 9.28 -0.95
C PHE A 58 14.09 8.23 -0.60
N HIS A 59 14.42 6.94 -0.66
CA HIS A 59 13.42 5.86 -0.54
C HIS A 59 12.59 5.91 0.75
N ARG A 60 13.18 6.33 1.88
CA ARG A 60 12.45 6.43 3.16
C ARG A 60 11.44 7.56 3.13
N GLU A 61 11.84 8.73 2.66
CA GLU A 61 10.93 9.87 2.54
C GLU A 61 9.79 9.57 1.57
N LEU A 62 10.09 8.88 0.46
CA LEU A 62 9.07 8.45 -0.48
C LEU A 62 8.10 7.44 0.16
N SER A 63 8.61 6.45 0.88
CA SER A 63 7.81 5.44 1.57
C SER A 63 6.95 6.05 2.68
N ASP A 64 7.52 6.95 3.49
CA ASP A 64 6.83 7.66 4.57
C ASP A 64 5.73 8.58 4.00
N ASN A 65 5.94 9.11 2.79
CA ASN A 65 4.94 9.86 2.03
C ASN A 65 4.07 8.98 1.12
N LEU A 66 3.95 7.67 1.44
CA LEU A 66 3.08 6.70 0.76
C LEU A 66 3.33 6.58 -0.75
N ASN A 67 4.58 6.66 -1.20
CA ASN A 67 4.97 6.68 -2.61
C ASN A 67 4.32 7.82 -3.42
N VAL A 68 4.06 8.95 -2.78
CA VAL A 68 3.70 10.21 -3.45
C VAL A 68 4.94 11.09 -3.52
N CYS A 69 5.22 11.64 -4.71
CA CYS A 69 6.36 12.54 -4.89
C CYS A 69 6.21 13.79 -4.03
N THR A 70 7.15 14.02 -3.11
CA THR A 70 7.15 15.18 -2.20
C THR A 70 7.38 16.50 -2.92
N HIS A 71 7.86 16.48 -4.17
CA HIS A 71 8.11 17.68 -4.96
C HIS A 71 6.93 18.08 -5.87
N CYS A 72 6.33 17.13 -6.59
CA CYS A 72 5.28 17.43 -7.57
C CYS A 72 3.91 16.79 -7.28
N GLY A 73 3.79 16.01 -6.19
CA GLY A 73 2.53 15.31 -5.87
C GLY A 73 2.21 14.13 -6.77
N HIS A 74 3.10 13.71 -7.69
CA HIS A 74 2.84 12.56 -8.55
C HIS A 74 2.75 11.25 -7.74
N HIS A 75 1.66 10.51 -7.95
CA HIS A 75 1.41 9.22 -7.33
C HIS A 75 2.19 8.11 -8.03
N MET A 76 3.27 7.66 -7.41
CA MET A 76 4.07 6.54 -7.91
C MET A 76 3.42 5.22 -7.54
N ARG A 77 3.87 4.13 -8.17
CA ARG A 77 3.40 2.77 -7.86
C ARG A 77 3.69 2.43 -6.40
N ILE A 78 2.76 1.70 -5.79
CA ILE A 78 2.87 1.19 -4.42
C ILE A 78 2.37 -0.26 -4.43
N ALA A 79 3.13 -1.17 -3.82
CA ALA A 79 2.71 -2.56 -3.70
C ALA A 79 1.50 -2.66 -2.75
N PRO A 80 0.60 -3.64 -2.93
CA PRO A 80 -0.54 -3.82 -2.02
C PRO A 80 -0.16 -3.89 -0.54
N ARG A 81 0.93 -4.59 -0.22
CA ARG A 81 1.42 -4.75 1.15
C ARG A 81 1.90 -3.44 1.77
N ASP A 82 2.67 -2.65 1.01
CA ASP A 82 3.11 -1.31 1.44
C ASP A 82 1.91 -0.38 1.61
N ARG A 83 0.92 -0.46 0.71
CA ARG A 83 -0.34 0.27 0.82
C ARG A 83 -1.08 -0.09 2.11
N PHE A 84 -1.18 -1.38 2.43
CA PHE A 84 -1.85 -1.85 3.63
C PHE A 84 -1.11 -1.46 4.91
N HIS A 85 0.23 -1.41 4.90
CA HIS A 85 0.99 -0.87 6.02
C HIS A 85 0.71 0.62 6.28
N GLY A 86 0.50 1.42 5.23
CA GLY A 86 0.11 2.83 5.37
C GLY A 86 -1.37 3.06 5.64
N LEU A 87 -2.23 2.09 5.30
CA LEU A 87 -3.69 2.19 5.43
C LEU A 87 -4.16 1.77 6.83
N PHE A 88 -3.83 0.54 7.24
CA PHE A 88 -4.29 -0.05 8.48
C PHE A 88 -3.61 0.55 9.71
N ASP A 89 -4.29 0.51 10.85
CA ASP A 89 -3.80 1.06 12.11
C ASP A 89 -2.50 0.39 12.53
N ASN A 90 -1.45 1.19 12.66
CA ASN A 90 -0.08 0.74 12.92
C ASN A 90 0.46 -0.27 11.88
N GLY A 91 -0.14 -0.30 10.68
CA GLY A 91 0.16 -1.26 9.63
C GLY A 91 -0.18 -2.71 9.98
N ILE A 92 -1.13 -2.92 10.90
CA ILE A 92 -1.56 -4.24 11.38
C ILE A 92 -2.79 -4.70 10.60
N PHE A 93 -2.64 -5.83 9.90
CA PHE A 93 -3.74 -6.48 9.19
C PHE A 93 -3.56 -8.00 9.21
N VAL A 94 -4.66 -8.71 8.99
CA VAL A 94 -4.67 -10.17 8.83
C VAL A 94 -4.97 -10.49 7.37
N GLU A 95 -4.09 -11.23 6.73
CA GLU A 95 -4.31 -11.71 5.35
C GLU A 95 -5.44 -12.75 5.33
N ILE A 96 -6.34 -12.61 4.36
CA ILE A 96 -7.43 -13.55 4.14
C ILE A 96 -6.97 -14.58 3.11
N ASP A 97 -7.13 -15.87 3.44
CA ASP A 97 -6.75 -16.96 2.54
C ASP A 97 -7.61 -16.96 1.28
N VAL A 98 -6.97 -17.07 0.12
CA VAL A 98 -7.64 -17.06 -1.19
C VAL A 98 -7.44 -18.42 -1.85
N PRO A 99 -8.53 -19.14 -2.19
CA PRO A 99 -8.42 -20.41 -2.89
C PRO A 99 -7.66 -20.27 -4.22
N ALA A 100 -6.55 -21.00 -4.36
CA ALA A 100 -5.77 -20.99 -5.59
C ALA A 100 -6.55 -21.66 -6.73
N PRO A 101 -6.62 -21.05 -7.93
CA PRO A 101 -7.22 -21.68 -9.10
C PRO A 101 -6.28 -22.73 -9.70
N LEU A 102 -6.79 -23.51 -10.66
CA LEU A 102 -5.94 -24.34 -11.52
C LEU A 102 -5.01 -23.43 -12.33
N ALA A 103 -3.69 -23.61 -12.17
CA ALA A 103 -2.71 -22.61 -12.63
C ALA A 103 -2.59 -22.46 -14.16
N ASP A 104 -2.78 -23.52 -14.95
CA ASP A 104 -2.69 -23.44 -16.42
C ASP A 104 -3.66 -24.43 -17.09
N PRO A 105 -4.97 -24.15 -17.04
CA PRO A 105 -6.00 -25.04 -17.58
C PRO A 105 -5.99 -25.08 -19.11
N LEU A 106 -5.40 -24.08 -19.77
CA LEU A 106 -5.35 -23.96 -21.22
C LEU A 106 -4.03 -24.46 -21.83
N HIS A 107 -3.06 -24.86 -20.99
CA HIS A 107 -1.68 -25.16 -21.40
C HIS A 107 -1.08 -24.04 -22.25
N PHE A 108 -1.32 -22.78 -21.85
CA PHE A 108 -1.05 -21.62 -22.68
C PHE A 108 0.46 -21.39 -22.86
N LYS A 109 0.86 -21.13 -24.10
CA LYS A 109 2.24 -20.82 -24.45
C LYS A 109 2.29 -19.76 -25.54
N ASP A 110 3.05 -18.70 -25.25
CA ASP A 110 3.54 -17.74 -26.24
C ASP A 110 5.07 -17.86 -26.39
N GLN A 111 5.79 -16.74 -26.37
CA GLN A 111 7.26 -16.74 -26.22
C GLN A 111 7.73 -17.48 -24.96
N LYS A 112 6.90 -17.50 -23.90
CA LYS A 112 7.13 -18.23 -22.64
C LYS A 112 5.90 -19.06 -22.30
N LYS A 113 6.08 -20.14 -21.54
CA LYS A 113 4.94 -20.88 -20.98
C LYS A 113 4.29 -20.03 -19.89
N TYR A 114 2.98 -20.10 -19.75
CA TYR A 114 2.26 -19.32 -18.75
C TYR A 114 2.71 -19.61 -17.30
N PRO A 115 2.92 -20.88 -16.88
CA PRO A 115 3.47 -21.19 -15.56
C PRO A 115 4.84 -20.55 -15.27
N ASP A 116 5.67 -20.37 -16.28
CA ASP A 116 6.99 -19.72 -16.11
C ASP A 116 6.83 -18.21 -15.91
N ARG A 117 5.82 -17.59 -16.55
CA ARG A 117 5.46 -16.19 -16.32
C ARG A 117 4.92 -15.98 -14.90
N LEU A 118 4.07 -16.88 -14.43
CA LEU A 118 3.56 -16.86 -13.05
C LEU A 118 4.69 -16.96 -12.04
N LYS A 119 5.58 -17.95 -12.16
CA LYS A 119 6.75 -18.10 -11.27
C LYS A 119 7.65 -16.88 -11.27
N ALA A 120 7.88 -16.27 -12.43
CA ALA A 120 8.68 -15.06 -12.52
C ALA A 120 8.00 -13.87 -11.82
N ALA A 121 6.69 -13.70 -11.99
CA ALA A 121 5.93 -12.66 -11.31
C ALA A 121 5.91 -12.87 -9.79
N GLN A 122 5.61 -14.09 -9.33
CA GLN A 122 5.65 -14.48 -7.91
C GLN A 122 7.02 -14.23 -7.28
N LYS A 123 8.11 -14.55 -8.00
CA LYS A 123 9.46 -14.25 -7.53
C LYS A 123 9.75 -12.75 -7.42
N ASN A 124 9.21 -11.96 -8.35
CA ASN A 124 9.46 -10.52 -8.40
C ASN A 124 8.66 -9.75 -7.34
N THR A 125 7.42 -10.16 -7.07
CA THR A 125 6.51 -9.47 -6.14
C THR A 125 6.50 -10.08 -4.75
N GLY A 126 6.81 -11.37 -4.63
CA GLY A 126 6.62 -12.15 -3.39
C GLY A 126 5.18 -12.58 -3.16
N GLU A 127 4.25 -12.25 -4.06
CA GLU A 127 2.82 -12.49 -3.93
C GLU A 127 2.36 -13.69 -4.77
N GLN A 128 1.25 -14.33 -4.38
CA GLN A 128 0.70 -15.49 -5.08
C GLN A 128 0.17 -15.14 -6.49
N ASP A 129 -0.53 -14.01 -6.59
CA ASP A 129 -1.04 -13.43 -7.83
C ASP A 129 -1.21 -11.90 -7.65
N ALA A 130 -1.93 -11.25 -8.55
CA ALA A 130 -2.09 -9.80 -8.64
C ALA A 130 -3.06 -9.17 -7.62
N MET A 131 -3.51 -9.87 -6.57
CA MET A 131 -4.44 -9.30 -5.57
C MET A 131 -4.08 -9.78 -4.17
N LEU A 132 -3.96 -8.84 -3.23
CA LEU A 132 -3.84 -9.10 -1.81
C LEU A 132 -5.17 -8.76 -1.12
N VAL A 133 -5.62 -9.65 -0.22
CA VAL A 133 -6.86 -9.48 0.54
C VAL A 133 -6.52 -9.50 2.03
N ALA A 134 -7.02 -8.52 2.78
CA ALA A 134 -6.77 -8.42 4.20
C ALA A 134 -7.95 -7.82 4.96
N GLU A 135 -8.00 -8.08 6.26
CA GLU A 135 -8.90 -7.42 7.20
C GLU A 135 -8.13 -6.73 8.32
N GLY A 136 -8.72 -5.67 8.87
CA GLY A 136 -8.12 -4.89 9.94
C GLY A 136 -8.93 -3.64 10.25
N GLU A 137 -8.32 -2.68 10.93
CA GLU A 137 -8.95 -1.41 11.29
C GLU A 137 -8.22 -0.22 10.65
N ILE A 138 -9.00 0.77 10.22
CA ILE A 138 -8.50 2.09 9.81
C ILE A 138 -9.13 3.14 10.72
N GLY A 139 -8.35 3.84 11.53
CA GLY A 139 -8.87 4.81 12.49
C GLY A 139 -9.91 4.21 13.45
N ARG A 140 -9.67 2.99 13.94
CA ARG A 140 -10.63 2.19 14.74
C ARG A 140 -11.96 1.95 14.02
N THR A 141 -11.92 1.84 12.70
CA THR A 141 -13.05 1.46 11.86
C THR A 141 -12.70 0.13 11.16
N PRO A 142 -13.40 -0.97 11.48
CA PRO A 142 -13.10 -2.28 10.91
C PRO A 142 -13.50 -2.35 9.43
N ILE A 143 -12.60 -2.84 8.58
CA ILE A 143 -12.83 -2.99 7.14
C ILE A 143 -12.25 -4.32 6.64
N VAL A 144 -12.76 -4.79 5.51
CA VAL A 144 -12.04 -5.71 4.61
C VAL A 144 -11.47 -4.87 3.47
N ALA A 145 -10.25 -5.16 3.04
CA ALA A 145 -9.59 -4.46 1.95
C ALA A 145 -8.99 -5.44 0.93
N CYS A 146 -9.12 -5.08 -0.35
CA CYS A 146 -8.46 -5.73 -1.47
C CYS A 146 -7.54 -4.73 -2.17
N ALA A 147 -6.32 -5.10 -2.49
CA ALA A 147 -5.44 -4.26 -3.30
C ALA A 147 -4.77 -5.04 -4.41
N GLN A 148 -4.93 -4.51 -5.62
CA GLN A 148 -4.42 -5.13 -6.84
C GLN A 148 -2.99 -4.66 -7.14
N ASP A 149 -2.12 -5.58 -7.54
CA ASP A 149 -0.72 -5.31 -7.84
C ASP A 149 -0.47 -5.22 -9.35
N PHE A 150 -0.31 -4.00 -9.85
CA PHE A 150 0.04 -3.78 -11.26
C PHE A 150 1.41 -4.38 -11.64
N SER A 151 2.33 -4.54 -10.69
CA SER A 151 3.63 -5.16 -10.94
C SER A 151 3.51 -6.67 -11.23
N PHE A 152 2.45 -7.32 -10.76
CA PHE A 152 2.14 -8.71 -11.07
C PHE A 152 1.49 -8.81 -12.46
N MET A 153 2.36 -8.89 -13.47
CA MET A 153 1.96 -9.07 -14.87
C MET A 153 0.91 -8.03 -15.32
N GLY A 154 1.06 -6.75 -14.93
CA GLY A 154 0.14 -5.67 -15.29
C GLY A 154 -1.16 -5.65 -14.49
N GLY A 155 -1.20 -6.32 -13.33
CA GLY A 155 -2.39 -6.37 -12.47
C GLY A 155 -3.59 -7.05 -13.12
N SER A 156 -3.37 -7.74 -14.24
CA SER A 156 -4.45 -8.29 -15.05
C SER A 156 -5.36 -9.22 -14.24
N MET A 157 -6.66 -9.11 -14.46
CA MET A 157 -7.67 -9.93 -13.80
C MET A 157 -7.56 -11.40 -14.22
N SER A 158 -6.98 -12.21 -13.33
CA SER A 158 -6.86 -13.67 -13.36
C SER A 158 -8.02 -14.34 -12.63
N MET A 159 -8.14 -15.66 -12.76
CA MET A 159 -8.99 -16.51 -11.93
C MET A 159 -8.68 -16.31 -10.44
N TYR A 160 -7.41 -16.10 -10.07
CA TYR A 160 -7.05 -15.82 -8.69
C TYR A 160 -7.61 -14.47 -8.24
N VAL A 161 -7.48 -13.42 -9.05
CA VAL A 161 -8.09 -12.11 -8.76
C VAL A 161 -9.61 -12.24 -8.56
N GLY A 162 -10.28 -13.06 -9.38
CA GLY A 162 -11.69 -13.38 -9.22
C GLY A 162 -11.99 -14.07 -7.88
N ASN A 163 -11.22 -15.11 -7.53
CA ASN A 163 -11.36 -15.81 -6.24
C ASN A 163 -11.07 -14.87 -5.05
N ALA A 164 -10.10 -13.97 -5.17
CA ALA A 164 -9.73 -13.01 -4.13
C ALA A 164 -10.88 -12.04 -3.82
N ILE A 165 -11.54 -11.50 -4.84
CA ILE A 165 -12.69 -10.59 -4.66
C ILE A 165 -13.89 -11.34 -4.05
N VAL A 166 -14.13 -12.59 -4.48
CA VAL A 166 -15.16 -13.44 -3.87
C VAL A 166 -14.86 -13.69 -2.39
N ALA A 167 -13.64 -14.12 -2.06
CA ALA A 167 -13.24 -14.36 -0.67
C ALA A 167 -13.35 -13.10 0.20
N ALA A 168 -13.00 -11.93 -0.35
CA ALA A 168 -13.14 -10.67 0.35
C ALA A 168 -14.60 -10.29 0.61
N ALA A 169 -15.47 -10.45 -0.39
CA ALA A 169 -16.90 -10.18 -0.25
C ALA A 169 -17.55 -11.14 0.76
N GLU A 170 -17.27 -12.44 0.66
CA GLU A 170 -17.73 -13.45 1.62
C GLU A 170 -17.28 -13.11 3.04
N ARG A 171 -16.01 -12.74 3.22
CA ARG A 171 -15.47 -12.36 4.52
C ARG A 171 -16.09 -11.06 5.06
N ALA A 172 -16.31 -10.07 4.21
CA ALA A 172 -16.97 -8.83 4.57
C ALA A 172 -18.42 -9.08 5.02
N VAL A 173 -19.17 -9.91 4.30
CA VAL A 173 -20.52 -10.33 4.67
C VAL A 173 -20.53 -11.11 6.00
N GLU A 174 -19.64 -12.09 6.16
CA GLU A 174 -19.51 -12.88 7.40
C GLU A 174 -19.26 -11.98 8.62
N MET A 175 -18.40 -10.98 8.47
CA MET A 175 -17.98 -10.10 9.56
C MET A 175 -18.87 -8.85 9.74
N GLY A 176 -19.83 -8.62 8.83
CA GLY A 176 -20.62 -7.38 8.80
C GLY A 176 -19.77 -6.13 8.60
N ARG A 177 -18.75 -6.20 7.73
CA ARG A 177 -17.77 -5.13 7.50
C ARG A 177 -17.87 -4.58 6.08
N PRO A 178 -17.62 -3.27 5.87
CA PRO A 178 -17.51 -2.70 4.53
C PRO A 178 -16.29 -3.27 3.78
N LEU A 179 -16.36 -3.26 2.45
CA LEU A 179 -15.26 -3.67 1.58
C LEU A 179 -14.66 -2.46 0.86
N VAL A 180 -13.34 -2.29 0.95
CA VAL A 180 -12.58 -1.27 0.18
C VAL A 180 -11.69 -1.96 -0.85
N LEU A 181 -11.86 -1.66 -2.14
CA LEU A 181 -11.05 -2.24 -3.21
C LEU A 181 -10.17 -1.19 -3.88
N PHE A 182 -8.85 -1.41 -3.90
CA PHE A 182 -7.88 -0.64 -4.66
C PHE A 182 -7.59 -1.32 -5.99
N SER A 183 -8.09 -0.72 -7.08
CA SER A 183 -7.98 -1.28 -8.42
C SER A 183 -6.73 -0.77 -9.14
N ALA A 184 -5.99 -1.69 -9.77
CA ALA A 184 -4.78 -1.39 -10.54
C ALA A 184 -4.56 -2.51 -11.58
N ALA A 185 -5.09 -2.34 -12.79
CA ALA A 185 -5.12 -3.38 -13.80
C ALA A 185 -5.01 -2.85 -15.23
N GLY A 186 -4.32 -3.61 -16.08
CA GLY A 186 -4.27 -3.40 -17.52
C GLY A 186 -5.34 -4.14 -18.34
N GLY A 187 -6.31 -4.79 -17.68
CA GLY A 187 -7.37 -5.58 -18.33
C GLY A 187 -7.40 -7.06 -17.89
N ALA A 188 -8.09 -7.92 -18.66
CA ALA A 188 -8.23 -9.34 -18.35
C ALA A 188 -6.97 -10.15 -18.69
N ARG A 189 -6.68 -11.21 -17.90
CA ARG A 189 -5.53 -12.09 -18.08
C ARG A 189 -5.68 -12.94 -19.34
N MET A 190 -5.11 -12.48 -20.46
CA MET A 190 -5.24 -13.17 -21.75
C MET A 190 -4.76 -14.61 -21.75
N GLN A 191 -3.77 -14.95 -20.91
CA GLN A 191 -3.24 -16.32 -20.79
C GLN A 191 -4.29 -17.32 -20.28
N GLU A 192 -5.33 -16.83 -19.59
CA GLU A 192 -6.44 -17.63 -19.09
C GLU A 192 -7.68 -17.57 -20.00
N GLY A 193 -7.60 -16.80 -21.10
CA GLY A 193 -8.65 -16.70 -22.12
C GLY A 193 -10.02 -16.37 -21.53
N ILE A 194 -11.02 -17.18 -21.88
CA ILE A 194 -12.41 -17.02 -21.42
C ILE A 194 -12.53 -17.11 -19.90
N MET A 195 -11.64 -17.84 -19.20
CA MET A 195 -11.69 -17.93 -17.74
C MET A 195 -11.37 -16.58 -17.09
N GLY A 196 -10.43 -15.82 -17.64
CA GLY A 196 -10.18 -14.45 -17.23
C GLY A 196 -11.40 -13.54 -17.45
N LEU A 197 -12.07 -13.68 -18.59
CA LEU A 197 -13.30 -12.90 -18.87
C LEU A 197 -14.45 -13.24 -17.92
N MET A 198 -14.63 -14.52 -17.58
CA MET A 198 -15.68 -14.99 -16.67
C MET A 198 -15.52 -14.47 -15.24
N GLN A 199 -14.38 -13.87 -14.90
CA GLN A 199 -14.24 -13.20 -13.60
C GLN A 199 -15.07 -11.92 -13.51
N MET A 200 -15.41 -11.27 -14.64
CA MET A 200 -16.30 -10.09 -14.63
C MET A 200 -17.66 -10.42 -13.98
N PRO A 201 -18.47 -11.36 -14.50
CA PRO A 201 -19.74 -11.70 -13.85
C PRO A 201 -19.57 -12.31 -12.45
N ARG A 202 -18.52 -13.11 -12.21
CA ARG A 202 -18.28 -13.69 -10.86
C ARG A 202 -18.08 -12.63 -9.79
N THR A 203 -17.26 -11.62 -10.09
CA THR A 203 -16.99 -10.52 -9.17
C THR A 203 -18.18 -9.57 -9.04
N THR A 204 -18.96 -9.36 -10.10
CA THR A 204 -20.23 -8.64 -10.02
C THR A 204 -21.21 -9.31 -9.06
N ILE A 205 -21.33 -10.65 -9.10
CA ILE A 205 -22.18 -11.40 -8.16
C ILE A 205 -21.65 -11.25 -6.72
N ALA A 206 -20.33 -11.30 -6.51
CA ALA A 206 -19.74 -11.08 -5.19
C ALA A 206 -20.05 -9.68 -4.63
N ILE A 207 -20.09 -8.65 -5.48
CA ILE A 207 -20.49 -7.30 -5.07
C ILE A 207 -21.98 -7.23 -4.76
N GLU A 208 -22.83 -7.91 -5.52
CA GLU A 208 -24.26 -7.97 -5.21
C GLU A 208 -24.50 -8.61 -3.83
N MET A 209 -23.68 -9.58 -3.39
CA MET A 209 -23.76 -10.15 -2.04
C MET A 209 -23.54 -9.08 -0.94
N LEU A 210 -22.62 -8.14 -1.13
CA LEU A 210 -22.39 -7.03 -0.19
C LEU A 210 -23.62 -6.11 -0.14
N LYS A 211 -24.15 -5.79 -1.31
CA LYS A 211 -25.33 -4.94 -1.45
C LYS A 211 -26.57 -5.57 -0.83
N GLU A 212 -26.78 -6.88 -1.02
CA GLU A 212 -27.85 -7.65 -0.36
C GLU A 212 -27.69 -7.68 1.16
N ALA A 213 -26.45 -7.71 1.66
CA ALA A 213 -26.14 -7.60 3.09
C ALA A 213 -26.21 -6.16 3.64
N GLY A 214 -26.44 -5.16 2.79
CA GLY A 214 -26.45 -3.75 3.18
C GLY A 214 -25.08 -3.20 3.57
N LEU A 215 -23.99 -3.79 3.07
CA LEU A 215 -22.61 -3.41 3.39
C LEU A 215 -22.02 -2.52 2.31
N PRO A 216 -21.41 -1.37 2.67
CA PRO A 216 -20.77 -0.48 1.71
C PRO A 216 -19.61 -1.13 0.96
N TYR A 217 -19.59 -0.93 -0.36
CA TYR A 217 -18.49 -1.27 -1.24
C TYR A 217 -17.87 0.00 -1.82
N ILE A 218 -16.65 0.33 -1.39
CA ILE A 218 -15.93 1.53 -1.84
C ILE A 218 -14.81 1.11 -2.79
N VAL A 219 -14.73 1.76 -3.94
CA VAL A 219 -13.65 1.51 -4.91
C VAL A 219 -12.72 2.70 -4.98
N VAL A 220 -11.42 2.42 -4.81
CA VAL A 220 -10.33 3.35 -5.07
C VAL A 220 -9.65 2.96 -6.39
N LEU A 221 -9.85 3.78 -7.40
CA LEU A 221 -9.29 3.62 -8.74
C LEU A 221 -7.88 4.22 -8.80
N THR A 222 -6.88 3.35 -8.99
CA THR A 222 -5.47 3.76 -9.01
C THR A 222 -4.88 3.63 -10.41
N HIS A 223 -3.68 4.19 -10.61
CA HIS A 223 -3.04 4.22 -11.93
C HIS A 223 -2.36 2.88 -12.30
N PRO A 224 -2.68 2.27 -13.44
CA PRO A 224 -3.88 2.45 -14.27
C PRO A 224 -4.99 1.45 -13.87
N THR A 225 -6.25 1.77 -14.18
CA THR A 225 -7.38 0.83 -14.10
C THR A 225 -8.07 0.74 -15.45
N THR A 226 -7.96 -0.38 -16.15
CA THR A 226 -8.44 -0.48 -17.54
C THR A 226 -9.17 -1.77 -17.93
N GLY A 227 -9.85 -1.73 -19.08
CA GLY A 227 -10.38 -2.91 -19.77
C GLY A 227 -11.54 -3.58 -19.04
N GLY A 228 -11.52 -4.92 -18.99
CA GLY A 228 -12.56 -5.70 -18.32
C GLY A 228 -12.72 -5.37 -16.84
N VAL A 229 -11.67 -4.85 -16.19
CA VAL A 229 -11.72 -4.43 -14.78
C VAL A 229 -12.60 -3.19 -14.60
N THR A 230 -12.42 -2.15 -15.44
CA THR A 230 -13.32 -0.98 -15.40
C THR A 230 -14.75 -1.35 -15.78
N ALA A 231 -14.95 -2.31 -16.67
CA ALA A 231 -16.28 -2.76 -17.07
C ALA A 231 -16.90 -3.79 -16.11
N SER A 232 -16.37 -3.95 -14.90
CA SER A 232 -16.87 -4.87 -13.88
C SER A 232 -16.70 -4.27 -12.48
N TYR A 233 -16.07 -4.98 -11.55
CA TYR A 233 -16.02 -4.63 -10.13
C TYR A 233 -15.46 -3.23 -9.82
N ALA A 234 -14.62 -2.66 -10.69
CA ALA A 234 -14.01 -1.36 -10.42
C ALA A 234 -14.96 -0.17 -10.64
N MET A 235 -16.11 -0.33 -11.30
CA MET A 235 -17.11 0.74 -11.51
C MET A 235 -18.47 0.39 -10.88
N LEU A 236 -18.46 -0.48 -9.86
CA LEU A 236 -19.66 -0.93 -9.14
C LEU A 236 -19.66 -0.52 -7.66
N GLY A 237 -18.77 0.40 -7.26
CA GLY A 237 -18.73 0.92 -5.91
C GLY A 237 -19.92 1.82 -5.59
N ASP A 238 -20.39 1.78 -4.34
CA ASP A 238 -21.31 2.78 -3.78
C ASP A 238 -20.66 4.16 -3.74
N VAL A 239 -19.33 4.19 -3.54
CA VAL A 239 -18.50 5.38 -3.68
C VAL A 239 -17.27 5.05 -4.52
N GLN A 240 -17.02 5.85 -5.54
CA GLN A 240 -15.90 5.76 -6.46
C GLN A 240 -14.92 6.92 -6.25
N ILE A 241 -13.76 6.58 -5.72
CA ILE A 241 -12.65 7.51 -5.45
C ILE A 241 -11.54 7.21 -6.44
N ALA A 242 -10.90 8.22 -7.01
CA ALA A 242 -9.67 8.02 -7.78
C ALA A 242 -8.49 8.72 -7.14
N GLU A 243 -7.29 8.17 -7.34
CA GLU A 243 -6.06 8.90 -7.06
C GLU A 243 -5.79 9.94 -8.18
N PRO A 244 -5.22 11.13 -7.87
CA PRO A 244 -4.87 12.16 -8.83
C PRO A 244 -4.14 11.66 -10.07
N ASN A 245 -4.52 12.17 -11.24
CA ASN A 245 -3.97 11.79 -12.55
C ASN A 245 -4.03 10.30 -12.92
N ALA A 246 -4.74 9.47 -12.15
CA ALA A 246 -4.91 8.06 -12.48
C ALA A 246 -5.55 7.90 -13.86
N MET A 247 -5.11 6.88 -14.61
CA MET A 247 -5.66 6.58 -15.93
C MET A 247 -6.72 5.52 -15.76
N ILE A 248 -7.95 5.84 -16.12
CA ILE A 248 -9.12 4.98 -15.93
C ILE A 248 -9.85 4.88 -17.27
N CYS A 249 -9.91 3.69 -17.87
CA CYS A 249 -10.55 3.54 -19.17
C CYS A 249 -10.91 2.12 -19.58
N PHE A 250 -12.04 1.97 -20.29
CA PHE A 250 -12.36 0.69 -20.92
C PHE A 250 -11.41 0.36 -22.08
N ALA A 251 -11.26 1.29 -23.03
CA ALA A 251 -10.34 1.15 -24.16
C ALA A 251 -9.22 2.20 -24.05
N GLY A 252 -7.98 1.80 -24.34
CA GLY A 252 -6.86 2.74 -24.31
C GLY A 252 -6.98 3.85 -25.36
N ALA A 253 -6.55 5.07 -25.01
CA ALA A 253 -6.59 6.26 -25.87
C ALA A 253 -6.15 5.99 -27.33
N ARG A 254 -5.03 5.29 -27.52
CA ARG A 254 -4.51 4.93 -28.86
C ARG A 254 -5.53 4.18 -29.72
N VAL A 255 -6.27 3.24 -29.15
CA VAL A 255 -7.27 2.44 -29.89
C VAL A 255 -8.46 3.30 -30.29
N ILE A 256 -8.86 4.22 -29.41
CA ILE A 256 -9.97 5.14 -29.65
C ILE A 256 -9.62 6.12 -30.77
N GLU A 257 -8.47 6.81 -30.69
CA GLU A 257 -8.00 7.75 -31.71
C GLU A 257 -7.92 7.11 -33.10
N GLN A 258 -7.45 5.86 -33.17
CA GLN A 258 -7.39 5.13 -34.43
C GLN A 258 -8.78 4.82 -35.01
N THR A 259 -9.77 4.61 -34.15
CA THR A 259 -11.14 4.26 -34.53
C THR A 259 -11.91 5.49 -35.00
N ILE A 260 -11.86 6.58 -34.24
CA ILE A 260 -12.60 7.82 -34.55
C ILE A 260 -11.84 8.74 -35.51
N ARG A 261 -10.52 8.54 -35.67
CA ARG A 261 -9.60 9.35 -36.50
C ARG A 261 -9.53 10.82 -36.09
N GLU A 262 -9.69 11.08 -34.81
CA GLU A 262 -9.58 12.40 -34.18
C GLU A 262 -8.64 12.35 -32.98
N LYS A 263 -8.13 13.51 -32.57
CA LYS A 263 -7.33 13.63 -31.35
C LYS A 263 -8.25 13.70 -30.14
N LEU A 264 -7.87 12.99 -29.08
CA LEU A 264 -8.62 13.05 -27.83
C LEU A 264 -8.34 14.36 -27.09
N PRO A 265 -9.30 14.86 -26.30
CA PRO A 265 -9.10 16.02 -25.45
C PRO A 265 -7.91 15.85 -24.50
N GLU A 266 -7.32 16.98 -24.08
CA GLU A 266 -6.33 16.97 -23.00
C GLU A 266 -6.96 16.41 -21.71
N GLY A 267 -6.19 15.61 -20.97
CA GLY A 267 -6.69 14.98 -19.74
C GLY A 267 -7.69 13.85 -19.96
N PHE A 268 -8.04 13.48 -21.20
CA PHE A 268 -8.96 12.37 -21.46
C PHE A 268 -8.53 11.09 -20.71
N GLN A 269 -9.48 10.41 -20.07
CA GLN A 269 -9.27 9.23 -19.22
C GLN A 269 -8.50 9.47 -17.91
N ARG A 270 -8.19 10.72 -17.54
CA ARG A 270 -7.63 11.05 -16.22
C ARG A 270 -8.72 11.15 -15.16
N ALA A 271 -8.35 10.90 -13.92
CA ALA A 271 -9.23 10.98 -12.76
C ALA A 271 -10.05 12.29 -12.73
N GLU A 272 -9.39 13.42 -12.97
CA GLU A 272 -10.01 14.74 -12.98
C GLU A 272 -11.04 14.87 -14.13
N TYR A 273 -10.69 14.35 -15.31
CA TYR A 273 -11.62 14.30 -16.44
C TYR A 273 -12.84 13.43 -16.13
N LEU A 274 -12.65 12.26 -15.51
CA LEU A 274 -13.76 11.38 -15.15
C LEU A 274 -14.66 12.00 -14.07
N LEU A 275 -14.08 12.72 -13.10
CA LEU A 275 -14.82 13.47 -12.08
C LEU A 275 -15.74 14.53 -12.72
N ASP A 276 -15.20 15.32 -13.65
CA ASP A 276 -15.97 16.36 -14.36
C ASP A 276 -17.12 15.79 -15.21
N HIS A 277 -17.04 14.50 -15.59
CA HIS A 277 -18.06 13.80 -16.36
C HIS A 277 -18.98 12.91 -15.51
N GLY A 278 -18.90 13.01 -14.17
CA GLY A 278 -19.79 12.32 -13.25
C GLY A 278 -19.56 10.81 -13.15
N MET A 279 -18.37 10.32 -13.51
CA MET A 279 -18.00 8.90 -13.35
C MET A 279 -17.33 8.60 -12.00
N LEU A 280 -16.90 9.64 -11.27
CA LEU A 280 -16.26 9.52 -9.97
C LEU A 280 -16.97 10.45 -8.98
N ASP A 281 -16.96 10.08 -7.72
CA ASP A 281 -17.46 10.93 -6.63
C ASP A 281 -16.35 11.84 -6.08
N ARG A 282 -15.10 11.37 -6.16
CA ARG A 282 -13.95 11.97 -5.49
C ARG A 282 -12.66 11.75 -6.29
N VAL A 283 -11.76 12.73 -6.22
CA VAL A 283 -10.34 12.58 -6.56
C VAL A 283 -9.53 13.00 -5.34
N THR A 284 -8.76 12.06 -4.78
CA THR A 284 -8.17 12.24 -3.43
C THR A 284 -6.72 11.81 -3.41
N SER A 285 -5.87 12.69 -2.88
CA SER A 285 -4.46 12.37 -2.66
C SER A 285 -4.31 11.17 -1.73
N ARG A 286 -3.32 10.31 -1.99
CA ARG A 286 -3.12 9.06 -1.22
C ARG A 286 -2.79 9.35 0.24
N THR A 287 -2.16 10.49 0.51
CA THR A 287 -1.84 10.99 1.85
C THR A 287 -3.07 11.38 2.67
N GLU A 288 -4.19 11.67 2.02
CA GLU A 288 -5.45 12.10 2.64
C GLU A 288 -6.50 10.98 2.60
N LEU A 289 -6.32 10.00 1.72
CA LEU A 289 -7.26 8.94 1.40
C LEU A 289 -7.67 8.11 2.62
N ARG A 290 -6.74 7.83 3.54
CA ARG A 290 -7.05 7.07 4.76
C ARG A 290 -8.12 7.77 5.59
N ASP A 291 -7.95 9.06 5.84
CA ASP A 291 -8.88 9.86 6.65
C ASP A 291 -10.24 10.02 5.97
N GLU A 292 -10.25 10.13 4.64
CA GLU A 292 -11.48 10.19 3.87
C GLU A 292 -12.23 8.85 3.89
N LEU A 293 -11.55 7.73 3.69
CA LEU A 293 -12.14 6.39 3.81
C LEU A 293 -12.75 6.17 5.19
N VAL A 294 -12.04 6.54 6.25
CA VAL A 294 -12.57 6.46 7.63
C VAL A 294 -13.86 7.26 7.76
N THR A 295 -13.90 8.47 7.19
CA THR A 295 -15.07 9.35 7.28
C THR A 295 -16.26 8.76 6.51
N ILE A 296 -16.05 8.35 5.26
CA ILE A 296 -17.09 7.77 4.40
C ILE A 296 -17.64 6.49 5.02
N VAL A 297 -16.76 5.56 5.41
CA VAL A 297 -17.19 4.30 6.01
C VAL A 297 -18.02 4.55 7.27
N ARG A 298 -17.60 5.45 8.16
CA ARG A 298 -18.32 5.72 9.40
C ARG A 298 -19.68 6.35 9.14
N ILE A 299 -19.82 7.20 8.12
CA ILE A 299 -21.11 7.74 7.70
C ILE A 299 -22.03 6.61 7.17
N LEU A 300 -21.52 5.79 6.25
CA LEU A 300 -22.33 4.75 5.60
C LEU A 300 -22.71 3.60 6.55
N MET A 301 -21.89 3.38 7.59
CA MET A 301 -22.11 2.35 8.62
C MET A 301 -22.80 2.90 9.88
N ASP A 302 -23.29 4.14 9.87
CA ASP A 302 -23.92 4.83 11.03
C ASP A 302 -23.06 4.76 12.32
N MET A 303 -21.76 4.94 12.16
CA MET A 303 -20.79 4.97 13.26
C MET A 303 -20.57 6.41 13.75
N PRO A 304 -20.26 6.61 15.04
CA PRO A 304 -19.91 7.94 15.55
C PRO A 304 -18.69 8.50 14.81
N PRO A 305 -18.54 9.82 14.66
CA PRO A 305 -17.39 10.43 13.98
C PRO A 305 -16.04 9.93 14.52
N ALA A 306 -15.02 9.90 13.64
CA ALA A 306 -13.68 9.53 14.06
C ALA A 306 -13.13 10.54 15.07
N ILE A 307 -12.60 10.05 16.19
CA ILE A 307 -11.99 10.91 17.22
C ILE A 307 -10.62 11.37 16.69
N LYS A 308 -10.52 12.65 16.34
CA LYS A 308 -9.26 13.31 15.98
C LYS A 308 -8.78 14.15 17.18
N GLY A 309 -7.91 13.60 18.03
CA GLY A 309 -7.28 14.36 19.12
C GLY A 309 -6.81 13.54 20.32
N ASP A 310 -5.81 14.07 21.03
CA ASP A 310 -5.40 13.62 22.36
C ASP A 310 -6.45 14.08 23.37
N LEU A 311 -7.19 13.13 23.93
CA LEU A 311 -7.97 13.41 25.13
C LEU A 311 -6.97 13.66 26.26
N PRO A 312 -7.00 14.82 26.94
CA PRO A 312 -6.25 14.96 28.18
C PRO A 312 -6.73 13.86 29.13
N PRO A 313 -5.83 13.19 29.88
CA PRO A 313 -6.25 12.20 30.85
C PRO A 313 -7.26 12.82 31.82
N PRO A 314 -8.31 12.08 32.23
CA PRO A 314 -9.29 12.62 33.16
C PRO A 314 -8.58 13.15 34.41
N SER A 315 -8.86 14.40 34.76
CA SER A 315 -8.27 15.00 35.95
C SER A 315 -8.73 14.21 37.18
N ALA A 316 -7.80 13.88 38.08
CA ALA A 316 -8.06 13.05 39.26
C ALA A 316 -9.10 13.63 40.26
N ASN A 317 -9.68 14.80 39.99
CA ASN A 317 -10.55 15.53 40.89
C ASN A 317 -12.05 15.41 40.58
N GLU A 318 -12.47 14.65 39.56
CA GLU A 318 -13.91 14.48 39.26
C GLU A 318 -14.57 13.35 40.07
N THR A 319 -13.81 12.58 40.85
CA THR A 319 -14.37 11.55 41.76
C THR A 319 -14.79 12.06 43.13
N ASP A 320 -14.53 13.33 43.48
CA ASP A 320 -14.79 13.87 44.83
C ASP A 320 -16.18 14.51 45.01
N ASN A 321 -17.04 14.55 43.97
CA ASN A 321 -18.40 15.12 44.08
C ASN A 321 -19.53 14.08 44.09
N ALA A 322 -19.20 12.82 44.36
CA ALA A 322 -20.19 11.73 44.44
C ALA A 322 -20.40 11.18 45.87
N GLU A 323 -20.22 11.99 46.92
CA GLU A 323 -20.69 11.73 48.29
C GLU A 323 -21.05 13.09 48.91
N ALA A 324 -22.21 13.40 49.49
CA ALA A 324 -23.34 12.60 49.94
C ALA A 324 -24.62 13.46 49.84
N ALA A 325 -25.65 12.96 49.16
CA ALA A 325 -27.01 13.40 49.42
C ALA A 325 -27.57 12.48 50.51
N GLU A 326 -27.45 12.89 51.77
CA GLU A 326 -28.13 12.20 52.87
C GLU A 326 -29.66 12.33 52.70
N PRO A 327 -30.42 11.24 52.89
CA PRO A 327 -31.88 11.31 52.90
C PRO A 327 -32.35 11.90 54.23
N SER A 328 -33.07 13.03 54.18
CA SER A 328 -33.73 13.63 55.33
C SER A 328 -35.05 12.90 55.65
N GLU A 329 -35.17 12.32 56.85
CA GLU A 329 -36.44 12.09 57.57
C GLU A 329 -36.58 13.09 58.73
#